data_AF-A0A3D1BSK9-F1
#
_entry.id   AF-A0A3D1BSK9-F1
#
_cell.length_a   1.000
_cell.length_b   1.000
_cell.length_c   1.000
_cell.angle_alpha   90.00
_cell.angle_beta   90.00
_cell.angle_gamma   90.00
#
_symmetry.space_group_name_H-M   'P 1'
#
loop_
_entity.id
_entity.type
_entity.pdbx_description
1 polymer ?
#
loop_
_entity_poly.entity_id
_entity_poly.type
_entity_poly.pdbx_seq_one_letter_code
_entity_poly.pdbx_strand_id
1 'polypeptide(L)'
;MPLFNLYLLNIAQSLIVIFLASDFLKRDKKLDTNEVLYTRSISNLEYITGKSLGIMRLFIGVNILVLIICLIINIISQQVSIDAYAYLEYLLIISIPTLIFSLGFAYILMSIIRNQAITFLLLLGFAALNMFYLFNRMNSFFDYMLFGFPVFKSTMTGFANIDIILVHRIMYTSLGMAFIFISTLIFKRLPQSKLHRAISFISLFVFLLLTAWSAHYFLDDYYETRNLKNQILETNNRYENSDFLTVTDADIEIEYVNRKINAIAELECLNNNNRAVSEIPFSLNPGLAIKEIQVNGSSVSFSSDGHIIVVNLESNLQPDSLLQIRFTYHGSIKEAFCYPWYNKDIKKDPFTVGPLRIDKKQVIQKNDFLLLTPETHWYPVAGLNIYPDNPAKILIDFTKYTLKVKRHNELVAISQGKRTSDENFWYFENENPLTGISLIEGHYISDTIRADSIDFIAHYYRGHDYFRDDLNELGDTVVNLISGIMTELETNFSTEYPYERLSLVEVP
;
A
#
# COMPACT_ATOMS: atom_id res chain seq x y z
N MET A 1 6.80 13.78 11.08
CA MET A 1 8.17 14.34 11.24
C MET A 1 9.32 13.31 11.17
N PRO A 2 9.32 12.17 11.89
CA PRO A 2 10.51 11.28 11.92
C PRO A 2 10.91 10.76 10.53
N LEU A 3 9.94 10.38 9.70
CA LEU A 3 10.16 9.98 8.30
C LEU A 3 10.91 11.04 7.50
N PHE A 4 10.42 12.28 7.50
CA PHE A 4 11.00 13.37 6.72
C PHE A 4 12.45 13.68 7.15
N ASN A 5 12.70 13.73 8.47
CA ASN A 5 14.04 13.98 9.01
C ASN A 5 15.03 12.88 8.63
N LEU A 6 14.64 11.62 8.79
CA LEU A 6 15.49 10.50 8.40
C LEU A 6 15.67 10.41 6.89
N TYR A 7 14.65 10.73 6.10
CA TYR A 7 14.75 10.76 4.65
C TYR A 7 15.83 11.75 4.18
N LEU A 8 15.79 12.99 4.66
CA LEU A 8 16.78 14.02 4.32
C LEU A 8 18.18 13.60 4.79
N LEU A 9 18.27 13.12 6.02
CA LEU A 9 19.53 12.69 6.61
C LEU A 9 20.11 11.49 5.86
N ASN A 10 19.27 10.53 5.43
CA ASN A 10 19.71 9.33 4.70
C ASN A 10 20.39 9.67 3.38
N ILE A 11 19.87 10.66 2.64
CA ILE A 11 20.49 11.13 1.39
C ILE A 11 21.88 11.72 1.66
N ALA A 12 22.00 12.61 2.63
CA ALA A 12 23.29 13.21 2.98
C ALA A 12 24.27 12.15 3.51
N GLN A 13 23.81 11.26 4.39
CA GLN A 13 24.64 10.23 5.01
C GLN A 13 25.12 9.19 4.01
N SER A 14 24.30 8.74 3.06
CA SER A 14 24.75 7.78 2.06
C SER A 14 25.93 8.32 1.25
N LEU A 15 25.90 9.62 0.91
CA LEU A 15 27.00 10.33 0.24
C LEU A 15 28.23 10.47 1.14
N ILE A 16 28.07 10.85 2.42
CA ILE A 16 29.21 11.01 3.35
C ILE A 16 29.86 9.65 3.68
N VAL A 17 29.07 8.58 3.84
CA VAL A 17 29.59 7.22 4.04
C VAL A 17 30.48 6.79 2.88
N ILE A 18 30.06 7.07 1.64
CA ILE A 18 30.86 6.80 0.43
C ILE A 18 32.25 7.44 0.52
N PHE A 19 32.33 8.71 0.95
CA PHE A 19 33.61 9.40 1.15
C PHE A 19 34.45 8.77 2.26
N LEU A 20 33.86 8.57 3.44
CA LEU A 20 34.57 8.04 4.61
C LEU A 20 35.10 6.63 4.35
N ALA A 21 34.28 5.75 3.75
CA ALA A 21 34.66 4.39 3.43
C ALA A 21 35.81 4.32 2.40
N SER A 22 35.80 5.21 1.40
CA SER A 22 36.80 5.27 0.34
C SER A 22 38.15 5.86 0.82
N ASP A 23 38.12 6.91 1.64
CA ASP A 23 39.33 7.50 2.22
C ASP A 23 39.99 6.56 3.23
N PHE A 24 39.15 5.86 3.99
CA PHE A 24 39.55 4.93 5.02
C PHE A 24 40.43 3.78 4.50
N LEU A 25 40.08 3.17 3.35
CA LEU A 25 40.90 2.11 2.73
C LEU A 25 42.24 2.60 2.15
N LYS A 26 42.41 3.92 1.95
CA LYS A 26 43.64 4.50 1.36
C LYS A 26 44.60 5.07 2.39
N ARG A 27 44.10 5.72 3.46
CA ARG A 27 44.94 6.32 4.53
C ARG A 27 45.90 5.31 5.15
N ASP A 28 45.47 4.05 5.23
CA ASP A 28 46.27 2.95 5.77
C ASP A 28 47.41 2.46 4.85
N LYS A 29 47.52 2.97 3.61
CA LYS A 29 48.67 2.71 2.71
C LYS A 29 49.76 3.77 2.76
N LYS A 30 49.55 4.90 3.45
CA LYS A 30 50.39 6.11 3.30
C LYS A 30 50.91 6.73 4.61
N LEU A 31 50.63 6.15 5.78
CA LEU A 31 51.03 6.71 7.08
C LEU A 31 51.77 5.68 7.94
N ASP A 32 53.07 5.90 8.14
CA ASP A 32 54.01 5.02 8.87
C ASP A 32 53.62 4.75 10.34
N THR A 33 52.76 5.57 10.95
CA THR A 33 52.38 5.41 12.36
C THR A 33 51.35 4.31 12.62
N ASN A 34 50.60 3.88 11.59
CA ASN A 34 49.62 2.79 11.73
C ASN A 34 50.24 1.40 11.60
N GLU A 35 51.52 1.28 11.21
CA GLU A 35 52.22 -0.01 11.07
C GLU A 35 52.24 -0.83 12.36
N VAL A 36 52.18 -0.18 13.54
CA VAL A 36 52.08 -0.85 14.85
C VAL A 36 50.77 -1.65 15.01
N LEU A 37 49.69 -1.26 14.32
CA LEU A 37 48.47 -2.07 14.27
C LEU A 37 48.59 -3.23 13.27
N TYR A 38 49.47 -3.12 12.26
CA TYR A 38 49.81 -4.18 11.29
C TYR A 38 50.71 -5.26 11.88
N THR A 39 51.39 -5.01 12.99
CA THR A 39 52.21 -6.00 13.70
C THR A 39 51.42 -6.80 14.75
N ARG A 40 50.18 -6.41 15.07
CA ARG A 40 49.27 -7.20 15.92
C ARG A 40 48.56 -8.28 15.11
N SER A 41 48.38 -9.46 15.70
CA SER A 41 47.69 -10.62 15.11
C SER A 41 46.16 -10.42 15.04
N ILE A 42 45.71 -9.39 14.34
CA ILE A 42 44.29 -9.11 14.09
C ILE A 42 43.94 -9.62 12.70
N SER A 43 42.88 -10.42 12.60
CA SER A 43 42.44 -10.95 11.30
C SER A 43 41.77 -9.87 10.44
N ASN A 44 41.74 -10.09 9.12
CA ASN A 44 41.02 -9.19 8.21
C ASN A 44 39.53 -9.06 8.56
N LEU A 45 38.91 -10.12 9.10
CA LEU A 45 37.51 -10.12 9.49
C LEU A 45 37.26 -9.16 10.65
N GLU A 46 37.99 -9.33 11.75
CA GLU A 46 37.90 -8.44 12.92
C GLU A 46 38.21 -6.99 12.54
N TYR A 47 39.20 -6.79 11.66
CA TYR A 47 39.60 -5.47 11.20
C TYR A 47 38.50 -4.76 10.41
N ILE A 48 37.95 -5.40 9.38
CA ILE A 48 36.93 -4.78 8.52
C ILE A 48 35.62 -4.66 9.30
N THR A 49 35.21 -5.67 10.06
CA THR A 49 33.99 -5.61 10.89
C THR A 49 34.11 -4.52 11.95
N GLY A 50 35.23 -4.41 12.66
CA GLY A 50 35.44 -3.36 13.65
C GLY A 50 35.36 -1.96 13.06
N LYS A 51 35.92 -1.77 11.87
CA LYS A 51 35.84 -0.48 11.14
C LYS A 51 34.45 -0.20 10.60
N SER A 52 33.75 -1.22 10.11
CA SER A 52 32.34 -1.13 9.71
C SER A 52 31.46 -0.69 10.87
N LEU A 53 31.60 -1.35 12.03
CA LEU A 53 30.86 -1.03 13.25
C LEU A 53 31.19 0.38 13.77
N GLY A 54 32.45 0.83 13.66
CA GLY A 54 32.83 2.20 14.03
C GLY A 54 32.11 3.25 13.18
N ILE A 55 32.06 3.07 11.86
CA ILE A 55 31.33 3.96 10.95
C ILE A 55 29.83 3.89 11.22
N MET A 56 29.26 2.69 11.32
CA MET A 56 27.84 2.49 11.63
C MET A 56 27.45 3.16 12.95
N ARG A 57 28.26 3.02 14.01
CA ARG A 57 28.02 3.64 15.31
C ARG A 57 27.98 5.17 15.23
N LEU A 58 28.87 5.77 14.46
CA LEU A 58 28.89 7.23 14.24
C LEU A 58 27.57 7.68 13.60
N PHE A 59 27.17 7.07 12.49
CA PHE A 59 25.97 7.49 11.76
C PHE A 59 24.69 7.16 12.51
N ILE A 60 24.56 5.98 13.12
CA ILE A 60 23.41 5.64 13.96
C ILE A 60 23.31 6.61 15.14
N GLY A 61 24.44 6.99 15.76
CA GLY A 61 24.46 7.98 16.83
C GLY A 61 23.90 9.34 16.38
N VAL A 62 24.27 9.81 15.19
CA VAL A 62 23.72 11.03 14.59
C VAL A 62 22.22 10.89 14.30
N ASN A 63 21.78 9.75 13.74
CA ASN A 63 20.36 9.50 13.49
C ASN A 63 19.53 9.53 14.79
N ILE A 64 20.00 8.85 15.84
CA ILE A 64 19.34 8.83 17.15
C ILE A 64 19.26 10.25 17.74
N LEU A 65 20.34 11.03 17.66
CA LEU A 65 20.34 12.40 18.15
C LEU A 65 19.29 13.25 17.44
N VAL A 66 19.21 13.18 16.10
CA VAL A 66 18.21 13.90 15.31
C VAL A 66 16.79 13.45 15.65
N LEU A 67 16.57 12.15 15.85
CA LEU A 67 15.29 11.61 16.27
C LEU A 67 14.87 12.06 17.67
N ILE A 68 15.80 12.14 18.62
CA ILE A 68 15.53 12.67 19.97
C ILE A 68 15.12 14.14 19.89
N ILE A 69 15.84 14.96 19.11
CA ILE A 69 15.49 16.38 18.92
C ILE A 69 14.09 16.49 18.29
N CYS A 70 13.80 15.68 17.28
CA CYS A 70 12.48 15.60 16.64
C CYS A 70 11.38 15.23 17.64
N LEU A 71 11.62 14.25 18.50
CA LEU A 71 10.67 13.83 19.53
C LEU A 71 10.39 14.95 20.53
N ILE A 72 11.43 15.65 21.00
CA ILE A 72 11.29 16.79 21.92
C ILE A 72 10.42 17.89 21.29
N ILE A 73 10.65 18.23 20.03
CA ILE A 73 9.85 19.24 19.31
C ILE A 73 8.38 18.80 19.22
N ASN A 74 8.12 17.53 18.86
CA ASN A 74 6.75 17.01 18.79
C ASN A 74 6.03 17.08 20.15
N ILE A 75 6.72 16.74 21.25
CA ILE A 75 6.15 16.82 22.60
C ILE A 75 5.80 18.26 22.97
N ILE A 76 6.68 19.22 22.64
CA ILE A 76 6.45 20.64 22.93
C ILE A 76 5.30 21.21 22.10
N SER A 77 5.17 20.78 20.85
CA SER A 77 4.18 21.34 19.92
C SER A 77 2.73 21.06 20.32
N GLN A 78 2.44 19.96 21.03
CA GLN A 78 1.09 19.49 21.46
C GLN A 78 0.00 19.37 20.37
N GLN A 79 0.29 19.72 19.12
CA GLN A 79 -0.66 19.76 18.00
C GLN A 79 -0.80 18.42 17.27
N VAL A 80 -0.03 17.39 17.63
CA VAL A 80 0.02 16.13 16.87
C VAL A 80 0.16 14.93 17.80
N SER A 81 -0.55 13.84 17.50
CA SER A 81 -0.37 12.56 18.17
C SER A 81 1.04 11.99 17.90
N ILE A 82 1.66 11.41 18.94
CA ILE A 82 3.03 10.91 18.85
C ILE A 82 3.01 9.38 18.73
N ASP A 83 3.30 8.88 17.54
CA ASP A 83 3.68 7.47 17.35
C ASP A 83 5.16 7.29 17.70
N ALA A 84 5.43 6.86 18.94
CA ALA A 84 6.78 6.60 19.42
C ALA A 84 7.47 5.45 18.67
N TYR A 85 6.72 4.44 18.20
CA TYR A 85 7.27 3.30 17.49
C TYR A 85 7.79 3.69 16.11
N ALA A 86 7.13 4.65 15.44
CA ALA A 86 7.56 5.16 14.14
C ALA A 86 9.01 5.66 14.14
N TYR A 87 9.50 6.23 15.25
CA TYR A 87 10.89 6.70 15.36
C TYR A 87 11.89 5.56 15.21
N LEU A 88 11.63 4.43 15.87
CA LEU A 88 12.48 3.25 15.79
C LEU A 88 12.30 2.53 14.46
N GLU A 89 11.07 2.34 14.00
CA GLU A 89 10.77 1.66 12.74
C GLU A 89 11.43 2.36 11.56
N TYR A 90 11.35 3.70 11.48
CA TYR A 90 12.01 4.43 10.40
C TYR A 90 13.53 4.36 10.48
N LEU A 91 14.13 4.29 11.68
CA LEU A 91 15.56 4.07 11.81
C LEU A 91 15.98 2.71 11.23
N LEU A 92 15.22 1.66 11.54
CA LEU A 92 15.45 0.29 11.08
C LEU A 92 15.18 0.11 9.58
N ILE A 93 14.14 0.78 9.05
CA ILE A 93 13.72 0.64 7.66
C ILE A 93 14.53 1.57 6.75
N ILE A 94 14.90 2.77 7.18
CA ILE A 94 15.53 3.78 6.32
C ILE A 94 17.04 3.74 6.48
N SER A 95 17.54 4.14 7.64
CA SER A 95 18.97 4.45 7.81
C SER A 95 19.85 3.20 7.79
N ILE A 96 19.52 2.16 8.58
CA ILE A 96 20.40 1.00 8.73
C ILE A 96 20.66 0.27 7.39
N PRO A 97 19.63 -0.10 6.59
CA PRO A 97 19.84 -0.81 5.33
C PRO A 97 20.64 0.01 4.33
N THR A 98 20.33 1.30 4.19
CA THR A 98 21.05 2.20 3.26
C THR A 98 22.52 2.35 3.67
N LEU A 99 22.80 2.55 4.96
CA LEU A 99 24.18 2.67 5.46
C LEU A 99 25.00 1.40 5.23
N ILE A 100 24.45 0.23 5.55
CA ILE A 100 25.13 -1.07 5.36
C ILE A 100 25.42 -1.31 3.88
N PHE A 101 24.44 -1.05 3.00
CA PHE A 101 24.62 -1.17 1.57
C PHE A 101 25.69 -0.21 1.03
N SER A 102 25.58 1.09 1.32
CA SER A 102 26.54 2.10 0.86
C SER A 102 27.97 1.80 1.34
N LEU A 103 28.12 1.36 2.59
CA LEU A 103 29.41 0.99 3.16
C LEU A 103 30.02 -0.23 2.45
N GLY A 104 29.25 -1.31 2.32
CA GLY A 104 29.70 -2.53 1.64
C GLY A 104 30.06 -2.27 0.18
N PHE A 105 29.21 -1.52 -0.53
CA PHE A 105 29.43 -1.17 -1.93
C PHE A 105 30.70 -0.32 -2.12
N ALA A 106 30.96 0.62 -1.22
CA ALA A 106 32.20 1.40 -1.24
C ALA A 106 33.44 0.51 -1.00
N TYR A 107 33.37 -0.42 -0.05
CA TYR A 107 34.48 -1.32 0.26
C TYR A 107 34.83 -2.25 -0.90
N ILE A 108 33.84 -2.85 -1.57
CA ILE A 108 34.11 -3.76 -2.68
C ILE A 108 34.69 -3.02 -3.89
N LEU A 109 34.11 -1.86 -4.25
CA LEU A 109 34.63 -1.03 -5.34
C LEU A 109 36.07 -0.58 -5.08
N MET A 110 36.36 -0.10 -3.87
CA MET A 110 37.70 0.36 -3.52
C MET A 110 38.70 -0.81 -3.48
N SER A 111 38.26 -2.02 -3.09
CA SER A 111 39.10 -3.24 -3.10
C SER A 111 39.47 -3.69 -4.52
N ILE A 112 38.54 -3.54 -5.47
CA ILE A 112 38.70 -3.92 -6.88
C ILE A 112 39.49 -2.86 -7.66
N ILE A 113 39.02 -1.61 -7.63
CA ILE A 113 39.54 -0.51 -8.46
C ILE A 113 40.87 0.02 -7.93
N ARG A 114 41.03 0.07 -6.59
CA ARG A 114 42.24 0.57 -5.91
C ARG A 114 42.61 2.02 -6.27
N ASN A 115 41.67 2.78 -6.82
CA ASN A 115 41.80 4.21 -7.10
C ASN A 115 40.61 4.94 -6.46
N GLN A 116 40.92 5.82 -5.51
CA GLN A 116 39.92 6.55 -4.72
C GLN A 116 39.09 7.50 -5.58
N ALA A 117 39.70 8.22 -6.53
CA ALA A 117 38.98 9.20 -7.34
C ALA A 117 37.97 8.50 -8.26
N ILE A 118 38.38 7.40 -8.90
CA ILE A 118 37.49 6.60 -9.76
C ILE A 118 36.39 5.93 -8.93
N THR A 119 36.75 5.35 -7.78
CA THR A 119 35.76 4.72 -6.89
C THR A 119 34.72 5.73 -6.43
N PHE A 120 35.17 6.91 -6.00
CA PHE A 120 34.31 8.00 -5.58
C PHE A 120 33.37 8.45 -6.70
N LEU A 121 33.89 8.67 -7.91
CA LEU A 121 33.11 9.06 -9.08
C LEU A 121 32.02 8.03 -9.40
N LEU A 122 32.34 6.73 -9.34
CA LEU A 122 31.37 5.66 -9.61
C LEU A 122 30.29 5.57 -8.52
N LEU A 123 30.67 5.70 -7.26
CA LEU A 123 29.72 5.68 -6.14
C LEU A 123 28.76 6.87 -6.21
N LEU A 124 29.28 8.07 -6.49
CA LEU A 124 28.46 9.26 -6.67
C LEU A 124 27.57 9.15 -7.92
N GLY A 125 28.11 8.61 -9.01
CA GLY A 125 27.36 8.32 -10.22
C GLY A 125 26.22 7.33 -9.99
N PHE A 126 26.44 6.28 -9.20
CA PHE A 126 25.42 5.32 -8.83
C PHE A 126 24.34 5.92 -7.93
N ALA A 127 24.73 6.76 -6.95
CA ALA A 127 23.78 7.49 -6.11
C ALA A 127 22.91 8.44 -6.94
N ALA A 128 23.51 9.20 -7.87
CA ALA A 128 22.78 10.06 -8.79
C ALA A 128 21.85 9.24 -9.72
N LEU A 129 22.34 8.14 -10.29
CA LEU A 129 21.53 7.23 -11.11
C LEU A 129 20.32 6.70 -10.34
N ASN A 130 20.49 6.41 -9.05
CA ASN A 130 19.40 6.01 -8.18
C ASN A 130 18.33 7.11 -8.07
N MET A 131 18.75 8.29 -7.63
CA MET A 131 17.84 9.42 -7.35
C MET A 131 17.11 9.93 -8.60
N PHE A 132 17.72 9.86 -9.79
CA PHE A 132 17.13 10.43 -11.00
C PHE A 132 16.44 9.41 -11.91
N TYR A 133 16.85 8.14 -11.86
CA TYR A 133 16.37 7.13 -12.82
C TYR A 133 15.87 5.84 -12.19
N LEU A 134 16.60 5.23 -11.24
CA LEU A 134 16.26 3.89 -10.74
C LEU A 134 15.15 3.90 -9.69
N PHE A 135 14.95 5.02 -8.98
CA PHE A 135 14.04 5.09 -7.83
C PHE A 135 12.60 4.66 -8.13
N ASN A 136 12.13 4.74 -9.39
CA ASN A 136 10.78 4.36 -9.78
C ASN A 136 10.70 3.10 -10.65
N ARG A 137 11.84 2.47 -10.97
CA ARG A 137 11.87 1.31 -11.86
C ARG A 137 11.48 0.05 -11.12
N MET A 138 10.58 -0.72 -11.72
CA MET A 138 10.07 -1.98 -11.18
C MET A 138 9.59 -1.82 -9.73
N ASN A 139 8.68 -0.87 -9.51
CA ASN A 139 8.16 -0.52 -8.18
C ASN A 139 9.28 -0.19 -7.16
N SER A 140 10.31 0.54 -7.60
CA SER A 140 11.49 0.91 -6.80
C SER A 140 12.37 -0.26 -6.36
N PHE A 141 12.36 -1.39 -7.08
CA PHE A 141 13.25 -2.52 -6.81
C PHE A 141 14.71 -2.10 -6.66
N PHE A 142 15.18 -1.20 -7.53
CA PHE A 142 16.57 -0.72 -7.56
C PHE A 142 16.86 0.44 -6.58
N ASP A 143 15.90 0.85 -5.76
CA ASP A 143 15.99 2.03 -4.90
C ASP A 143 16.62 1.76 -3.52
N TYR A 144 17.94 1.57 -3.46
CA TYR A 144 18.61 1.30 -2.19
C TYR A 144 18.47 2.41 -1.13
N MET A 145 18.22 3.66 -1.57
CA MET A 145 18.10 4.84 -0.70
C MET A 145 16.67 5.07 -0.20
N LEU A 146 15.68 4.37 -0.77
CA LEU A 146 14.25 4.59 -0.50
C LEU A 146 13.81 6.01 -0.86
N PHE A 147 14.36 6.52 -1.96
CA PHE A 147 14.08 7.84 -2.46
C PHE A 147 12.63 8.00 -2.95
N GLY A 148 12.08 6.96 -3.59
CA GLY A 148 10.72 6.98 -4.14
C GLY A 148 9.79 5.86 -3.68
N PHE A 149 10.28 4.96 -2.84
CA PHE A 149 9.44 3.89 -2.30
C PHE A 149 8.52 4.42 -1.18
N PRO A 150 7.20 4.13 -1.21
CA PRO A 150 6.26 4.68 -0.24
C PRO A 150 6.35 3.95 1.10
N VAL A 151 6.83 4.66 2.11
CA VAL A 151 6.93 4.18 3.50
C VAL A 151 6.21 5.08 4.50
N PHE A 152 5.27 5.90 4.02
CA PHE A 152 4.42 6.64 4.94
C PHE A 152 3.60 5.67 5.80
N LYS A 153 3.64 5.86 7.12
CA LYS A 153 2.95 5.02 8.10
C LYS A 153 1.68 5.74 8.52
N SER A 154 0.55 5.09 8.33
CA SER A 154 -0.74 5.57 8.82
C SER A 154 -0.88 5.27 10.32
N THR A 155 -1.44 6.19 11.09
CA THR A 155 -1.80 5.96 12.50
C THR A 155 -2.98 5.00 12.64
N MET A 156 -3.76 4.78 11.56
CA MET A 156 -4.93 3.90 11.55
C MET A 156 -4.55 2.45 11.23
N THR A 157 -3.68 2.24 10.23
CA THR A 157 -3.41 0.88 9.67
C THR A 157 -1.93 0.52 9.57
N GLY A 158 -1.05 1.41 10.04
CA GLY A 158 0.40 1.23 9.97
C GLY A 158 0.94 1.40 8.54
N PHE A 159 1.94 0.59 8.18
CA PHE A 159 2.49 0.61 6.83
C PHE A 159 1.55 -0.09 5.85
N ALA A 160 1.41 0.50 4.65
CA ALA A 160 0.57 -0.03 3.58
C ALA A 160 0.95 -1.48 3.21
N ASN A 161 2.24 -1.73 2.98
CA ASN A 161 2.77 -3.08 2.69
C ASN A 161 4.09 -3.34 3.43
N ILE A 162 4.00 -3.70 4.72
CA ILE A 162 5.18 -3.95 5.56
C ILE A 162 6.03 -5.12 5.04
N ASP A 163 5.40 -6.15 4.47
CA ASP A 163 6.09 -7.35 4.02
C ASP A 163 7.06 -7.03 2.87
N ILE A 164 6.59 -6.28 1.86
CA ILE A 164 7.41 -5.85 0.73
C ILE A 164 8.47 -4.83 1.18
N ILE A 165 8.15 -3.92 2.11
CA ILE A 165 9.13 -3.01 2.72
C ILE A 165 10.27 -3.80 3.37
N LEU A 166 9.95 -4.78 4.21
CA LEU A 166 10.94 -5.57 4.93
C LEU A 166 11.79 -6.42 3.97
N VAL A 167 11.17 -7.08 2.99
CA VAL A 167 11.89 -7.88 1.99
C VAL A 167 12.88 -7.01 1.21
N HIS A 168 12.47 -5.83 0.76
CA HIS A 168 13.35 -4.87 0.09
C HIS A 168 14.52 -4.45 0.98
N ARG A 169 14.26 -4.22 2.27
CA ARG A 169 15.31 -3.83 3.22
C ARG A 169 16.25 -4.94 3.59
N ILE A 170 15.75 -6.16 3.72
CA ILE A 170 16.56 -7.36 3.91
C ILE A 170 17.46 -7.55 2.70
N MET A 171 16.94 -7.41 1.47
CA MET A 171 17.71 -7.52 0.23
C MET A 171 18.93 -6.58 0.21
N TYR A 172 18.73 -5.29 0.46
CA TYR A 172 19.84 -4.32 0.43
C TYR A 172 20.80 -4.49 1.60
N THR A 173 20.30 -4.84 2.78
CA THR A 173 21.14 -5.12 3.95
C THR A 173 22.01 -6.35 3.70
N SER A 174 21.43 -7.45 3.20
CA SER A 174 22.15 -8.68 2.91
C SER A 174 23.16 -8.50 1.77
N LEU A 175 22.80 -7.73 0.73
CA LEU A 175 23.71 -7.40 -0.36
C LEU A 175 24.90 -6.55 0.12
N GLY A 176 24.64 -5.55 0.97
CA GLY A 176 25.69 -4.77 1.62
C GLY A 176 26.63 -5.62 2.46
N MET A 177 26.08 -6.52 3.29
CA MET A 177 26.87 -7.46 4.07
C MET A 177 27.70 -8.40 3.18
N ALA A 178 27.13 -8.92 2.09
CA ALA A 178 27.86 -9.74 1.12
C ALA A 178 29.06 -8.98 0.54
N PHE A 179 28.90 -7.70 0.18
CA PHE A 179 30.02 -6.87 -0.26
C PHE A 179 31.11 -6.70 0.82
N ILE A 180 30.74 -6.49 2.08
CA ILE A 180 31.70 -6.41 3.20
C ILE A 180 32.50 -7.70 3.35
N PHE A 181 31.85 -8.87 3.27
CA PHE A 181 32.54 -10.16 3.35
C PHE A 181 33.42 -10.44 2.12
N ILE A 182 32.99 -10.07 0.92
CA ILE A 182 33.83 -10.14 -0.29
C ILE A 182 35.08 -9.29 -0.08
N SER A 183 34.94 -8.04 0.36
CA SER A 183 36.08 -7.17 0.68
C SER A 183 37.00 -7.79 1.72
N THR A 184 36.46 -8.43 2.75
CA THR A 184 37.23 -9.15 3.79
C THR A 184 38.08 -10.28 3.23
N LEU A 185 37.54 -11.05 2.29
CA LEU A 185 38.24 -12.15 1.64
C LEU A 185 39.30 -11.69 0.64
N ILE A 186 39.07 -10.54 -0.03
CA ILE A 186 40.00 -9.96 -1.02
C ILE A 186 41.12 -9.14 -0.34
N PHE A 187 40.91 -8.66 0.88
CA PHE A 187 41.84 -7.77 1.57
C PHE A 187 43.21 -8.42 1.81
N LYS A 188 44.26 -7.90 1.17
CA LYS A 188 45.63 -8.43 1.28
C LYS A 188 46.40 -7.68 2.37
N ARG A 189 46.41 -8.22 3.59
CA ARG A 189 47.20 -7.71 4.73
C ARG A 189 48.01 -8.81 5.40
N LEU A 190 47.34 -9.78 6.03
CA LEU A 190 47.94 -10.94 6.70
C LEU A 190 47.12 -12.22 6.38
N PRO A 191 47.74 -13.42 6.36
CA PRO A 191 47.00 -14.66 6.12
C PRO A 191 45.94 -14.86 7.22
N GLN A 192 44.67 -14.92 6.81
CA GLN A 192 43.56 -15.21 7.73
C GLN A 192 43.70 -16.60 8.36
N SER A 193 43.29 -16.73 9.63
CA SER A 193 43.09 -18.05 10.24
C SER A 193 42.07 -18.86 9.42
N LYS A 194 42.24 -20.19 9.38
CA LYS A 194 41.32 -21.08 8.64
C LYS A 194 39.86 -20.89 9.09
N LEU A 195 39.66 -20.65 10.39
CA LEU A 195 38.35 -20.39 10.98
C LEU A 195 37.74 -19.07 10.48
N HIS A 196 38.45 -17.95 10.56
CA HIS A 196 37.89 -16.64 10.14
C HIS A 196 37.65 -16.59 8.64
N ARG A 197 38.47 -17.29 7.85
CA ARG A 197 38.22 -17.49 6.42
C ARG A 197 36.94 -18.30 6.21
N ALA A 198 36.78 -19.44 6.88
CA ALA A 198 35.57 -20.27 6.78
C ALA A 198 34.30 -19.49 7.18
N ILE A 199 34.32 -18.77 8.31
CA ILE A 199 33.22 -17.91 8.75
C ILE A 199 32.89 -16.88 7.68
N SER A 200 33.89 -16.18 7.14
CA SER A 200 33.68 -15.16 6.10
C SER A 200 33.07 -15.75 4.83
N PHE A 201 33.50 -16.94 4.40
CA PHE A 201 32.92 -17.65 3.25
C PHE A 201 31.49 -18.13 3.50
N ILE A 202 31.21 -18.72 4.67
CA ILE A 202 29.87 -19.18 5.05
C ILE A 202 28.92 -17.99 5.14
N SER A 203 29.30 -16.92 5.84
CA SER A 203 28.50 -15.69 5.94
C SER A 203 28.23 -15.09 4.57
N LEU A 204 29.24 -15.00 3.69
CA LEU A 204 29.04 -14.55 2.32
C LEU A 204 27.96 -15.37 1.61
N PHE A 205 28.04 -16.70 1.65
CA PHE A 205 27.05 -17.56 1.00
C PHE A 205 25.64 -17.37 1.56
N VAL A 206 25.51 -17.28 2.90
CA VAL A 206 24.22 -17.01 3.56
C VAL A 206 23.63 -15.66 3.12
N PHE A 207 24.43 -14.60 3.10
CA PHE A 207 23.94 -13.28 2.68
C PHE A 207 23.61 -13.20 1.19
N LEU A 208 24.33 -13.93 0.33
CA LEU A 208 23.96 -14.05 -1.09
C LEU A 208 22.64 -14.81 -1.29
N LEU A 209 22.44 -15.92 -0.57
CA LEU A 209 21.16 -16.65 -0.60
C LEU A 209 20.00 -15.78 -0.11
N LEU A 210 20.19 -15.04 0.99
CA LEU A 210 19.19 -14.14 1.53
C LEU A 210 18.85 -13.00 0.55
N THR A 211 19.87 -12.47 -0.14
CA THR A 211 19.68 -11.47 -1.19
C THR A 211 18.88 -12.04 -2.36
N ALA A 212 19.22 -13.23 -2.83
CA ALA A 212 18.54 -13.88 -3.94
C ALA A 212 17.08 -14.22 -3.61
N TRP A 213 16.83 -14.77 -2.41
CA TRP A 213 15.48 -15.04 -1.93
C TRP A 213 14.64 -13.77 -1.82
N SER A 214 15.19 -12.71 -1.22
CA SER A 214 14.48 -11.44 -1.06
C SER A 214 14.20 -10.75 -2.40
N ALA A 215 15.17 -10.78 -3.32
CA ALA A 215 15.01 -10.27 -4.67
C ALA A 215 13.94 -11.05 -5.44
N HIS A 216 13.95 -12.37 -5.33
CA HIS A 216 12.93 -13.21 -5.96
C HIS A 216 11.53 -12.88 -5.42
N TYR A 217 11.34 -12.84 -4.10
CA TYR A 217 10.05 -12.53 -3.48
C TYR A 217 9.50 -11.16 -3.92
N PHE A 218 10.35 -10.12 -3.93
CA PHE A 218 9.93 -8.79 -4.38
C PHE A 218 9.56 -8.78 -5.87
N LEU A 219 10.36 -9.44 -6.72
CA LEU A 219 10.10 -9.50 -8.14
C LEU A 219 8.85 -10.32 -8.47
N ASP A 220 8.60 -11.39 -7.71
CA ASP A 220 7.42 -12.23 -7.84
C ASP A 220 6.15 -11.41 -7.59
N ASP A 221 6.06 -10.69 -6.47
CA ASP A 221 4.94 -9.76 -6.17
C ASP A 221 4.73 -8.71 -7.29
N TYR A 222 5.82 -8.14 -7.81
CA TYR A 222 5.78 -7.19 -8.91
C TYR A 222 5.24 -7.80 -10.22
N TYR A 223 5.74 -8.98 -10.60
CA TYR A 223 5.32 -9.64 -11.84
C TYR A 223 3.93 -10.26 -11.72
N GLU A 224 3.56 -10.84 -10.58
CA GLU A 224 2.20 -11.32 -10.32
C GLU A 224 1.19 -10.18 -10.44
N THR A 225 1.44 -9.05 -9.80
CA THR A 225 0.58 -7.85 -9.88
C THR A 225 0.43 -7.38 -11.33
N ARG A 226 1.54 -7.31 -12.07
CA ARG A 226 1.52 -6.89 -13.48
C ARG A 226 0.79 -7.88 -14.38
N ASN A 227 1.01 -9.18 -14.18
CA ASN A 227 0.38 -10.23 -14.97
C ASN A 227 -1.12 -10.26 -14.71
N LEU A 228 -1.55 -10.11 -13.46
CA LEU A 228 -2.96 -10.02 -13.10
C LEU A 228 -3.64 -8.82 -13.79
N LYS A 229 -2.99 -7.65 -13.79
CA LYS A 229 -3.51 -6.48 -14.53
C LYS A 229 -3.69 -6.75 -16.02
N ASN A 230 -2.70 -7.37 -16.66
CA ASN A 230 -2.79 -7.73 -18.08
C ASN A 230 -3.92 -8.74 -18.33
N GLN A 231 -4.04 -9.78 -17.50
CA GLN A 231 -5.11 -10.77 -17.59
C GLN A 231 -6.50 -10.12 -17.46
N ILE A 232 -6.66 -9.14 -16.59
CA ILE A 232 -7.93 -8.41 -16.42
C ILE A 232 -8.25 -7.61 -17.68
N LEU A 233 -7.29 -6.88 -18.24
CA LEU A 233 -7.50 -6.14 -19.50
C LEU A 233 -7.84 -7.07 -20.66
N GLU A 234 -7.12 -8.19 -20.80
CA GLU A 234 -7.42 -9.20 -21.83
C GLU A 234 -8.81 -9.81 -21.65
N THR A 235 -9.23 -10.04 -20.41
CA THR A 235 -10.56 -10.56 -20.09
C THR A 235 -11.62 -9.52 -20.45
N ASN A 236 -11.45 -8.26 -20.05
CA ASN A 236 -12.39 -7.20 -20.40
C ASN A 236 -12.56 -7.05 -21.91
N ASN A 237 -11.47 -7.11 -22.68
CA ASN A 237 -11.54 -7.06 -24.14
C ASN A 237 -12.41 -8.18 -24.73
N ARG A 238 -12.40 -9.39 -24.14
CA ARG A 238 -13.25 -10.50 -24.59
C ARG A 238 -14.74 -10.25 -24.33
N TYR A 239 -15.08 -9.56 -23.24
CA TYR A 239 -16.47 -9.34 -22.78
C TYR A 239 -17.01 -7.93 -23.04
N GLU A 240 -16.24 -7.04 -23.67
CA GLU A 240 -16.60 -5.62 -23.89
C GLU A 240 -17.92 -5.43 -24.68
N ASN A 241 -18.23 -6.39 -25.56
CA ASN A 241 -19.43 -6.42 -26.38
C ASN A 241 -20.47 -7.44 -25.93
N SER A 242 -20.32 -8.00 -24.73
CA SER A 242 -21.33 -8.89 -24.15
C SER A 242 -22.59 -8.11 -23.74
N ASP A 243 -23.72 -8.81 -23.72
CA ASP A 243 -24.95 -8.28 -23.16
C ASP A 243 -24.89 -8.41 -21.64
N PHE A 244 -24.97 -7.29 -20.94
CA PHE A 244 -25.09 -7.27 -19.49
C PHE A 244 -26.56 -7.00 -19.12
N LEU A 245 -26.99 -7.51 -17.97
CA LEU A 245 -28.25 -7.11 -17.37
C LEU A 245 -28.05 -5.78 -16.62
N THR A 246 -29.15 -5.10 -16.28
CA THR A 246 -29.11 -4.00 -15.32
C THR A 246 -29.51 -4.51 -13.94
N VAL A 247 -28.68 -4.26 -12.93
CA VAL A 247 -29.00 -4.59 -11.53
C VAL A 247 -29.86 -3.47 -10.92
N THR A 248 -31.11 -3.78 -10.58
CA THR A 248 -32.04 -2.80 -9.99
C THR A 248 -31.95 -2.78 -8.47
N ASP A 249 -31.81 -3.95 -7.85
CA ASP A 249 -31.79 -4.12 -6.40
C ASP A 249 -30.68 -5.10 -6.01
N ALA A 250 -30.02 -4.82 -4.89
CA ALA A 250 -28.93 -5.63 -4.37
C ALA A 250 -28.98 -5.71 -2.83
N ASP A 251 -29.27 -6.90 -2.31
CA ASP A 251 -29.23 -7.21 -0.89
C ASP A 251 -27.95 -7.99 -0.59
N ILE A 252 -27.05 -7.39 0.20
CA ILE A 252 -25.72 -7.94 0.46
C ILE A 252 -25.56 -8.22 1.95
N GLU A 253 -25.26 -9.47 2.30
CA GLU A 253 -24.81 -9.87 3.64
C GLU A 253 -23.31 -10.18 3.60
N ILE A 254 -22.54 -9.58 4.51
CA ILE A 254 -21.09 -9.71 4.56
C ILE A 254 -20.58 -9.95 5.97
N GLU A 255 -19.62 -10.86 6.07
CA GLU A 255 -18.80 -11.12 7.24
C GLU A 255 -17.31 -10.99 6.87
N TYR A 256 -16.56 -10.21 7.65
CA TYR A 256 -15.13 -10.03 7.46
C TYR A 256 -14.33 -10.58 8.64
N VAL A 257 -13.60 -11.68 8.40
CA VAL A 257 -12.84 -12.40 9.42
C VAL A 257 -11.52 -12.89 8.84
N ASN A 258 -10.42 -12.77 9.61
CA ASN A 258 -9.08 -13.25 9.23
C ASN A 258 -8.61 -12.74 7.85
N ARG A 259 -8.87 -11.46 7.56
CA ARG A 259 -8.57 -10.78 6.28
C ARG A 259 -9.32 -11.34 5.07
N LYS A 260 -10.40 -12.08 5.29
CA LYS A 260 -11.24 -12.66 4.25
C LYS A 260 -12.68 -12.20 4.42
N ILE A 261 -13.33 -12.03 3.28
CA ILE A 261 -14.75 -11.76 3.16
C ILE A 261 -15.46 -13.09 2.96
N ASN A 262 -16.56 -13.31 3.68
CA ASN A 262 -17.60 -14.26 3.37
C ASN A 262 -18.85 -13.45 3.07
N ALA A 263 -19.46 -13.62 1.90
CA ALA A 263 -20.59 -12.80 1.52
C ALA A 263 -21.64 -13.57 0.71
N ILE A 264 -22.86 -13.08 0.83
CA ILE A 264 -24.03 -13.47 0.05
C ILE A 264 -24.55 -12.19 -0.59
N ALA A 265 -24.72 -12.19 -1.91
CA ALA A 265 -25.35 -11.09 -2.64
C ALA A 265 -26.57 -11.62 -3.38
N GLU A 266 -27.74 -11.08 -3.09
CA GLU A 266 -28.98 -11.32 -3.80
C GLU A 266 -29.25 -10.11 -4.70
N LEU A 267 -29.35 -10.35 -5.99
CA LEU A 267 -29.52 -9.33 -7.01
C LEU A 267 -30.85 -9.54 -7.73
N GLU A 268 -31.57 -8.44 -7.96
CA GLU A 268 -32.64 -8.39 -8.95
C GLU A 268 -32.11 -7.74 -10.23
N CYS A 269 -32.19 -8.47 -11.34
CA CYS A 269 -31.59 -8.07 -12.60
C CYS A 269 -32.67 -7.98 -13.69
N LEU A 270 -32.68 -6.87 -14.42
CA LEU A 270 -33.54 -6.63 -15.57
C LEU A 270 -32.79 -6.92 -16.87
N ASN A 271 -33.39 -7.69 -17.77
CA ASN A 271 -32.92 -7.76 -19.16
C ASN A 271 -33.38 -6.52 -19.95
N ASN A 272 -32.55 -5.48 -19.92
CA ASN A 272 -32.74 -4.25 -20.70
C ASN A 272 -32.26 -4.39 -22.16
N ASN A 273 -31.81 -5.58 -22.58
CA ASN A 273 -31.37 -5.82 -23.96
C ASN A 273 -32.56 -6.09 -24.87
N ASN A 274 -32.43 -5.75 -26.15
CA ASN A 274 -33.47 -5.97 -27.17
C ASN A 274 -33.60 -7.45 -27.60
N ARG A 275 -32.92 -8.38 -26.94
CA ARG A 275 -32.93 -9.81 -27.27
C ARG A 275 -32.95 -10.68 -26.01
N ALA A 276 -33.42 -11.91 -26.18
CA ALA A 276 -33.37 -12.88 -25.12
C ALA A 276 -31.93 -13.35 -24.89
N VAL A 277 -31.54 -13.50 -23.61
CA VAL A 277 -30.19 -13.89 -23.21
C VAL A 277 -30.21 -15.19 -22.40
N SER A 278 -29.19 -16.03 -22.58
CA SER A 278 -29.01 -17.29 -21.84
C SER A 278 -27.68 -17.36 -21.10
N GLU A 279 -26.71 -16.55 -21.49
CA GLU A 279 -25.40 -16.44 -20.84
C GLU A 279 -25.28 -15.04 -20.26
N ILE A 280 -25.18 -14.94 -18.93
CA ILE A 280 -25.17 -13.66 -18.24
C ILE A 280 -23.82 -13.46 -17.55
N PRO A 281 -22.96 -12.57 -18.06
CA PRO A 281 -21.69 -12.25 -17.43
C PRO A 281 -21.87 -11.28 -16.25
N PHE A 282 -21.17 -11.58 -15.16
CA PHE A 282 -20.98 -10.70 -14.01
C PHE A 282 -19.48 -10.54 -13.74
N SER A 283 -19.05 -9.33 -13.37
CA SER A 283 -17.72 -9.06 -12.89
C SER A 283 -17.68 -9.17 -11.38
N LEU A 284 -16.71 -9.93 -10.86
CA LEU A 284 -16.42 -10.05 -9.43
C LEU A 284 -14.90 -10.03 -9.25
N ASN A 285 -14.40 -9.42 -8.17
CA ASN A 285 -12.97 -9.39 -7.92
C ASN A 285 -12.33 -10.80 -8.03
N PRO A 286 -11.22 -10.98 -8.77
CA PRO A 286 -10.63 -12.31 -8.98
C PRO A 286 -10.07 -12.96 -7.70
N GLY A 287 -9.96 -12.19 -6.61
CA GLY A 287 -9.62 -12.71 -5.29
C GLY A 287 -10.80 -13.34 -4.52
N LEU A 288 -12.02 -13.27 -5.06
CA LEU A 288 -13.24 -13.84 -4.49
C LEU A 288 -13.66 -15.07 -5.29
N ALA A 289 -13.74 -16.21 -4.61
CA ALA A 289 -14.17 -17.47 -5.18
C ALA A 289 -15.68 -17.66 -4.96
N ILE A 290 -16.39 -17.97 -6.05
CA ILE A 290 -17.81 -18.37 -5.99
C ILE A 290 -17.91 -19.78 -5.43
N LYS A 291 -18.77 -19.95 -4.42
CA LYS A 291 -19.16 -21.24 -3.87
C LYS A 291 -20.41 -21.80 -4.54
N GLU A 292 -21.40 -20.94 -4.76
CA GLU A 292 -22.71 -21.32 -5.30
C GLU A 292 -23.38 -20.11 -5.97
N ILE A 293 -24.13 -20.38 -7.04
CA ILE A 293 -25.04 -19.42 -7.68
C ILE A 293 -26.41 -20.07 -7.77
N GLN A 294 -27.43 -19.35 -7.32
CA GLN A 294 -28.83 -19.76 -7.44
C GLN A 294 -29.59 -18.74 -8.27
N VAL A 295 -30.43 -19.22 -9.18
CA VAL A 295 -31.35 -18.41 -9.99
C VAL A 295 -32.77 -18.80 -9.62
N ASN A 296 -33.57 -17.84 -9.18
CA ASN A 296 -34.94 -18.07 -8.68
C ASN A 296 -35.02 -19.22 -7.64
N GLY A 297 -33.99 -19.35 -6.80
CA GLY A 297 -33.89 -20.39 -5.76
C GLY A 297 -33.31 -21.74 -6.20
N SER A 298 -33.06 -21.96 -7.49
CA SER A 298 -32.46 -23.20 -8.02
C SER A 298 -30.98 -23.01 -8.31
N SER A 299 -30.13 -23.95 -7.89
CA SER A 299 -28.70 -23.91 -8.22
C SER A 299 -28.48 -24.01 -9.73
N VAL A 300 -27.61 -23.16 -10.27
CA VAL A 300 -27.28 -23.14 -11.70
C VAL A 300 -25.79 -23.36 -11.94
N SER A 301 -25.46 -23.85 -13.13
CA SER A 301 -24.07 -23.96 -13.56
C SER A 301 -23.51 -22.61 -14.00
N PHE A 302 -22.23 -22.38 -13.71
CA PHE A 302 -21.51 -21.19 -14.17
C PHE A 302 -20.11 -21.59 -14.62
N SER A 303 -19.51 -20.73 -15.44
CA SER A 303 -18.10 -20.79 -15.80
C SER A 303 -17.40 -19.50 -15.41
N SER A 304 -16.12 -19.59 -15.11
CA SER A 304 -15.29 -18.42 -14.76
C SER A 304 -14.21 -18.23 -15.81
N ASP A 305 -14.09 -17.00 -16.32
CA ASP A 305 -12.96 -16.55 -17.14
C ASP A 305 -12.31 -15.35 -16.44
N GLY A 306 -11.20 -15.60 -15.76
CA GLY A 306 -10.54 -14.61 -14.92
C GLY A 306 -11.47 -14.09 -13.82
N HIS A 307 -11.91 -12.84 -13.96
CA HIS A 307 -12.78 -12.15 -13.01
C HIS A 307 -14.25 -12.08 -13.49
N ILE A 308 -14.55 -12.63 -14.67
CA ILE A 308 -15.90 -12.70 -15.22
C ILE A 308 -16.51 -14.06 -14.88
N ILE A 309 -17.70 -14.03 -14.29
CA ILE A 309 -18.52 -15.18 -13.98
C ILE A 309 -19.68 -15.21 -14.98
N VAL A 310 -19.73 -16.23 -15.83
CA VAL A 310 -20.81 -16.42 -16.79
C VAL A 310 -21.82 -17.41 -16.22
N VAL A 311 -23.01 -16.92 -15.91
CA VAL A 311 -24.14 -17.72 -15.43
C VAL A 311 -24.91 -18.25 -16.62
N ASN A 312 -25.07 -19.57 -16.71
CA ASN A 312 -25.80 -20.22 -17.80
C ASN A 312 -27.24 -20.51 -17.35
N LEU A 313 -28.21 -19.86 -17.99
CA LEU A 313 -29.62 -20.08 -17.74
C LEU A 313 -30.12 -21.32 -18.48
N GLU A 314 -30.99 -22.10 -17.83
CA GLU A 314 -31.67 -23.22 -18.48
C GLU A 314 -32.71 -22.76 -19.52
N SER A 315 -33.28 -21.57 -19.32
CA SER A 315 -34.25 -20.94 -20.21
C SER A 315 -33.86 -19.50 -20.50
N ASN A 316 -33.98 -19.07 -21.76
CA ASN A 316 -33.62 -17.71 -22.15
C ASN A 316 -34.49 -16.67 -21.42
N LEU A 317 -33.83 -15.71 -20.77
CA LEU A 317 -34.46 -14.55 -20.16
C LEU A 317 -34.89 -13.59 -21.28
N GLN A 318 -36.20 -13.36 -21.40
CA GLN A 318 -36.75 -12.48 -22.44
C GLN A 318 -36.41 -11.00 -22.16
N PRO A 319 -36.45 -10.11 -23.16
CA PRO A 319 -36.40 -8.67 -22.95
C PRO A 319 -37.44 -8.23 -21.91
N ASP A 320 -37.11 -7.19 -21.15
CA ASP A 320 -37.96 -6.57 -20.11
C ASP A 320 -38.40 -7.52 -18.98
N SER A 321 -37.75 -8.68 -18.86
CA SER A 321 -38.00 -9.67 -17.80
C SER A 321 -37.01 -9.53 -16.65
N LEU A 322 -37.50 -9.72 -15.43
CA LEU A 322 -36.70 -9.72 -14.21
C LEU A 322 -36.17 -11.13 -13.89
N LEU A 323 -35.02 -11.16 -13.23
CA LEU A 323 -34.34 -12.37 -12.79
C LEU A 323 -33.75 -12.15 -11.40
N GLN A 324 -34.06 -13.05 -10.46
CA GLN A 324 -33.42 -13.04 -9.15
C GLN A 324 -32.22 -14.00 -9.15
N ILE A 325 -31.05 -13.48 -8.78
CA ILE A 325 -29.81 -14.27 -8.68
C ILE A 325 -29.18 -14.09 -7.31
N ARG A 326 -28.80 -15.20 -6.67
CA ARG A 326 -28.06 -15.21 -5.41
C ARG A 326 -26.65 -15.75 -5.65
N PHE A 327 -25.63 -14.99 -5.25
CA PHE A 327 -24.23 -15.39 -5.23
C PHE A 327 -23.79 -15.67 -3.80
N THR A 328 -23.13 -16.80 -3.57
CA THR A 328 -22.41 -17.08 -2.32
C THR A 328 -20.93 -17.18 -2.63
N TYR A 329 -20.09 -16.36 -1.99
CA TYR A 329 -18.67 -16.26 -2.32
C TYR A 329 -17.81 -15.90 -1.13
N HIS A 330 -16.51 -16.16 -1.25
CA HIS A 330 -15.54 -15.87 -0.20
C HIS A 330 -14.15 -15.59 -0.75
N GLY A 331 -13.32 -14.86 -0.01
CA GLY A 331 -11.92 -14.64 -0.40
C GLY A 331 -11.34 -13.32 0.09
N SER A 332 -10.33 -12.82 -0.61
CA SER A 332 -9.65 -11.56 -0.28
C SER A 332 -9.49 -10.75 -1.55
N ILE A 333 -9.82 -9.46 -1.52
CA ILE A 333 -9.75 -8.59 -2.69
C ILE A 333 -8.30 -8.49 -3.19
N LYS A 334 -8.13 -8.58 -4.51
CA LYS A 334 -6.88 -8.28 -5.19
C LYS A 334 -6.92 -6.84 -5.66
N GLU A 335 -6.16 -5.95 -5.00
CA GLU A 335 -6.11 -4.52 -5.33
C GLU A 335 -5.71 -4.25 -6.78
N ALA A 336 -4.87 -5.11 -7.38
CA ALA A 336 -4.47 -5.00 -8.77
C ALA A 336 -5.65 -4.99 -9.77
N PHE A 337 -6.82 -5.45 -9.32
CA PHE A 337 -8.07 -5.35 -10.05
C PHE A 337 -8.61 -3.93 -10.19
N CYS A 338 -8.32 -3.07 -9.22
CA CYS A 338 -8.69 -1.67 -9.29
C CYS A 338 -7.76 -0.96 -10.28
N TYR A 339 -8.32 -0.35 -11.31
CA TYR A 339 -7.59 0.44 -12.31
C TYR A 339 -6.43 -0.32 -12.99
N PRO A 340 -6.67 -1.46 -13.67
CA PRO A 340 -5.61 -2.31 -14.24
C PRO A 340 -4.80 -1.62 -15.36
N TRP A 341 -5.36 -0.59 -16.01
CA TRP A 341 -4.67 0.24 -17.01
C TRP A 341 -3.67 1.21 -16.37
N TYR A 342 -3.86 1.54 -15.10
CA TYR A 342 -2.99 2.47 -14.39
C TYR A 342 -1.75 1.74 -13.90
N ASN A 343 -0.62 2.05 -14.53
CA ASN A 343 0.68 1.70 -14.00
C ASN A 343 1.15 2.88 -13.15
N LYS A 344 1.31 2.67 -11.83
CA LYS A 344 1.74 3.71 -10.85
C LYS A 344 3.07 4.32 -11.33
N ASP A 345 3.01 5.41 -12.08
CA ASP A 345 4.20 6.22 -12.36
C ASP A 345 4.42 7.11 -11.14
N ILE A 346 5.37 6.71 -10.29
CA ILE A 346 5.73 7.42 -9.05
C ILE A 346 6.09 8.90 -9.32
N LYS A 347 6.47 9.27 -10.56
CA LYS A 347 6.73 10.67 -10.95
C LYS A 347 5.46 11.50 -11.13
N LYS A 348 4.33 10.86 -11.40
CA LYS A 348 3.03 11.46 -11.65
C LYS A 348 2.04 11.17 -10.52
N ASP A 349 2.52 10.61 -9.42
CA ASP A 349 1.68 10.32 -8.27
C ASP A 349 1.16 11.64 -7.67
N PRO A 350 -0.16 11.89 -7.71
CA PRO A 350 -0.72 13.11 -7.13
C PRO A 350 -0.65 13.08 -5.58
N PHE A 351 -0.42 11.91 -4.96
CA PHE A 351 -0.39 11.74 -3.51
C PHE A 351 1.04 11.88 -2.96
N THR A 352 1.66 13.03 -3.24
CA THR A 352 2.99 13.37 -2.72
C THR A 352 2.95 14.63 -1.87
N VAL A 353 3.57 14.57 -0.69
CA VAL A 353 3.75 15.72 0.20
C VAL A 353 5.23 16.03 0.26
N GLY A 354 5.68 16.89 -0.65
CA GLY A 354 7.11 17.16 -0.86
C GLY A 354 7.89 15.88 -1.22
N PRO A 355 8.90 15.47 -0.44
CA PRO A 355 9.63 14.22 -0.69
C PRO A 355 8.87 12.98 -0.23
N LEU A 356 7.79 13.11 0.54
CA LEU A 356 7.06 11.97 1.08
C LEU A 356 6.20 11.33 -0.01
N ARG A 357 6.26 9.99 -0.08
CA ARG A 357 5.46 9.16 -0.99
C ARG A 357 4.43 8.40 -0.17
N ILE A 358 3.16 8.56 -0.50
CA ILE A 358 2.02 7.93 0.18
C ILE A 358 1.49 6.84 -0.75
N ASP A 359 1.40 5.61 -0.27
CA ASP A 359 0.81 4.53 -1.06
C ASP A 359 -0.71 4.57 -0.90
N LYS A 360 -1.40 5.33 -1.77
CA LYS A 360 -2.86 5.33 -1.76
C LYS A 360 -3.38 3.95 -2.16
N LYS A 361 -4.20 3.39 -1.27
CA LYS A 361 -4.85 2.09 -1.42
C LYS A 361 -6.32 2.25 -1.82
N GLN A 362 -6.79 1.38 -2.72
CA GLN A 362 -8.23 1.26 -3.05
C GLN A 362 -8.93 0.21 -2.19
N VAL A 363 -8.15 -0.63 -1.52
CA VAL A 363 -8.65 -1.62 -0.57
C VAL A 363 -7.65 -1.75 0.56
N ILE A 364 -8.16 -1.85 1.78
CA ILE A 364 -7.35 -2.17 2.96
C ILE A 364 -7.99 -3.35 3.67
N GLN A 365 -7.19 -4.39 3.89
CA GLN A 365 -7.62 -5.62 4.55
C GLN A 365 -6.65 -5.96 5.70
N LYS A 366 -6.94 -5.44 6.88
CA LYS A 366 -6.24 -5.74 8.14
C LYS A 366 -7.20 -6.43 9.12
N ASN A 367 -6.71 -6.95 10.23
CA ASN A 367 -7.57 -7.69 11.16
C ASN A 367 -8.57 -6.79 11.91
N ASP A 368 -8.23 -5.51 12.02
CA ASP A 368 -8.88 -4.45 12.79
C ASP A 368 -9.32 -3.28 11.89
N PHE A 369 -9.18 -3.43 10.57
CA PHE A 369 -9.56 -2.41 9.61
C PHE A 369 -9.91 -3.00 8.24
N LEU A 370 -11.06 -2.60 7.70
CA LEU A 370 -11.52 -2.92 6.36
C LEU A 370 -11.85 -1.63 5.61
N LEU A 371 -11.41 -1.52 4.36
CA LEU A 371 -11.88 -0.54 3.39
C LEU A 371 -12.15 -1.26 2.08
N LEU A 372 -13.40 -1.25 1.64
CA LEU A 372 -13.86 -1.74 0.34
C LEU A 372 -14.52 -0.59 -0.41
N THR A 373 -13.90 -0.14 -1.51
CA THR A 373 -14.53 0.84 -2.41
C THR A 373 -15.31 0.11 -3.51
N PRO A 374 -16.26 0.78 -4.20
CA PRO A 374 -17.05 0.13 -5.25
C PRO A 374 -16.18 -0.44 -6.38
N GLU A 375 -15.05 0.22 -6.70
CA GLU A 375 -14.13 -0.18 -7.78
C GLU A 375 -13.38 -1.48 -7.49
N THR A 376 -13.48 -2.00 -6.27
CA THR A 376 -12.94 -3.32 -5.94
C THR A 376 -13.78 -4.45 -6.51
N HIS A 377 -15.04 -4.20 -6.91
CA HIS A 377 -16.05 -5.21 -7.22
C HIS A 377 -16.09 -6.28 -6.12
N TRP A 378 -16.20 -5.83 -4.87
CA TRP A 378 -16.32 -6.70 -3.70
C TRP A 378 -17.67 -7.43 -3.61
N TYR A 379 -18.62 -7.05 -4.48
CA TYR A 379 -19.85 -7.74 -4.80
C TYR A 379 -19.99 -7.90 -6.33
N PRO A 380 -20.82 -8.83 -6.83
CA PRO A 380 -21.00 -9.05 -8.27
C PRO A 380 -21.64 -7.83 -8.95
N VAL A 381 -21.09 -7.42 -10.08
CA VAL A 381 -21.58 -6.29 -10.90
C VAL A 381 -21.90 -6.78 -12.31
N ALA A 382 -23.04 -6.40 -12.87
CA ALA A 382 -23.41 -6.71 -14.25
C ALA A 382 -22.74 -5.72 -15.23
N GLY A 383 -21.41 -5.75 -15.29
CA GLY A 383 -20.63 -4.86 -16.14
C GLY A 383 -19.14 -5.12 -15.99
N LEU A 384 -18.32 -4.33 -16.67
CA LEU A 384 -16.86 -4.39 -16.56
C LEU A 384 -16.32 -3.26 -15.70
N ASN A 385 -15.20 -3.48 -15.02
CA ASN A 385 -14.48 -2.40 -14.31
C ASN A 385 -13.80 -1.39 -15.27
N ILE A 386 -13.57 -1.80 -16.52
CA ILE A 386 -13.15 -0.93 -17.63
C ILE A 386 -13.52 -1.56 -18.98
N TYR A 387 -13.88 -0.71 -19.95
CA TYR A 387 -14.06 -1.03 -21.36
C TYR A 387 -12.82 -0.52 -22.14
N PRO A 388 -11.83 -1.37 -22.44
CA PRO A 388 -10.53 -0.88 -22.91
C PRO A 388 -10.52 -0.33 -24.34
N ASP A 389 -11.33 -0.90 -25.24
CA ASP A 389 -11.42 -0.40 -26.63
C ASP A 389 -12.33 0.83 -26.73
N ASN A 390 -13.29 0.99 -25.81
CA ASN A 390 -14.14 2.17 -25.68
C ASN A 390 -14.17 2.73 -24.24
N PRO A 391 -13.13 3.44 -23.80
CA PRO A 391 -13.08 3.99 -22.43
C PRO A 391 -14.19 5.00 -22.08
N ALA A 392 -14.88 5.53 -23.08
CA ALA A 392 -16.04 6.40 -22.89
C ALA A 392 -17.35 5.62 -22.64
N LYS A 393 -17.36 4.31 -22.94
CA LYS A 393 -18.47 3.42 -22.58
C LYS A 393 -18.42 3.19 -21.08
N ILE A 394 -19.43 3.70 -20.39
CA ILE A 394 -19.61 3.53 -18.97
C ILE A 394 -21.00 2.92 -18.81
N LEU A 395 -21.06 1.64 -18.43
CA LEU A 395 -22.28 1.00 -17.97
C LEU A 395 -22.31 1.14 -16.45
N ILE A 396 -23.12 2.08 -15.97
CA ILE A 396 -23.37 2.28 -14.55
C ILE A 396 -24.84 1.99 -14.33
N ASP A 397 -25.09 1.01 -13.47
CA ASP A 397 -26.43 0.76 -12.94
C ASP A 397 -26.70 1.67 -11.75
N PHE A 398 -27.95 2.14 -11.64
CA PHE A 398 -28.45 2.79 -10.45
C PHE A 398 -29.23 1.76 -9.65
N THR A 399 -28.60 1.23 -8.60
CA THR A 399 -29.09 0.08 -7.85
C THR A 399 -29.51 0.50 -6.44
N LYS A 400 -30.66 -0.01 -5.97
CA LYS A 400 -31.06 0.12 -4.58
C LYS A 400 -30.34 -0.94 -3.75
N TYR A 401 -29.51 -0.51 -2.80
CA TYR A 401 -28.74 -1.43 -1.96
C TYR A 401 -29.32 -1.55 -0.56
N THR A 402 -29.34 -2.77 -0.05
CA THR A 402 -29.34 -3.03 1.39
C THR A 402 -28.08 -3.80 1.76
N LEU A 403 -27.46 -3.41 2.88
CA LEU A 403 -26.21 -4.00 3.35
C LEU A 403 -26.35 -4.43 4.80
N LYS A 404 -26.00 -5.69 5.06
CA LYS A 404 -25.97 -6.30 6.38
C LYS A 404 -24.56 -6.77 6.69
N VAL A 405 -23.93 -6.14 7.68
CA VAL A 405 -22.53 -6.40 8.07
C VAL A 405 -22.48 -7.10 9.41
N LYS A 406 -21.91 -8.29 9.46
CA LYS A 406 -21.77 -9.10 10.68
C LYS A 406 -20.82 -8.41 11.66
N ARG A 407 -21.33 -8.09 12.86
CA ARG A 407 -20.54 -7.44 13.91
C ARG A 407 -19.39 -8.33 14.38
N HIS A 408 -18.20 -7.75 14.42
CA HIS A 408 -17.00 -8.36 15.00
C HIS A 408 -16.29 -7.36 15.92
N ASN A 409 -15.95 -7.82 17.13
CA ASN A 409 -15.18 -7.05 18.11
C ASN A 409 -15.84 -5.70 18.44
N GLU A 410 -15.03 -4.65 18.61
CA GLU A 410 -15.44 -3.26 18.85
C GLU A 410 -15.40 -2.41 17.56
N LEU A 411 -15.46 -3.03 16.38
CA LEU A 411 -15.39 -2.32 15.11
C LEU A 411 -16.74 -1.72 14.73
N VAL A 412 -16.70 -0.49 14.22
CA VAL A 412 -17.87 0.22 13.70
C VAL A 412 -17.86 0.09 12.18
N ALA A 413 -18.94 -0.45 11.63
CA ALA A 413 -19.18 -0.44 10.20
C ALA A 413 -19.74 0.91 9.75
N ILE A 414 -19.30 1.37 8.58
CA ILE A 414 -19.75 2.59 7.91
C ILE A 414 -19.95 2.25 6.43
N SER A 415 -21.11 2.62 5.90
CA SER A 415 -21.48 2.51 4.49
C SER A 415 -22.49 3.62 4.14
N GLN A 416 -22.86 3.73 2.87
CA GLN A 416 -23.93 4.61 2.43
C GLN A 416 -25.29 4.14 2.97
N GLY A 417 -26.24 5.07 3.13
CA GLY A 417 -27.60 4.77 3.57
C GLY A 417 -27.83 4.93 5.07
N LYS A 418 -29.05 4.59 5.50
CA LYS A 418 -29.51 4.76 6.87
C LYS A 418 -28.95 3.65 7.73
N ARG A 419 -28.09 4.01 8.68
CA ARG A 419 -27.48 3.04 9.59
C ARG A 419 -28.43 2.68 10.74
N THR A 420 -28.70 1.39 10.90
CA THR A 420 -29.30 0.82 12.12
C THR A 420 -28.47 -0.39 12.59
N SER A 421 -28.78 -0.94 13.76
CA SER A 421 -28.01 -2.08 14.28
C SER A 421 -28.73 -2.87 15.36
N ASP A 422 -28.42 -4.15 15.46
CA ASP A 422 -28.79 -5.03 16.57
C ASP A 422 -27.54 -5.67 17.21
N GLU A 423 -27.70 -6.66 18.09
CA GLU A 423 -26.58 -7.34 18.76
C GLU A 423 -25.59 -8.02 17.79
N ASN A 424 -26.05 -8.42 16.61
CA ASN A 424 -25.32 -9.27 15.67
C ASN A 424 -24.87 -8.55 14.40
N PHE A 425 -25.56 -7.50 13.98
CA PHE A 425 -25.38 -6.89 12.67
C PHE A 425 -25.46 -5.36 12.70
N TRP A 426 -24.72 -4.74 11.80
CA TRP A 426 -24.98 -3.40 11.29
C TRP A 426 -25.81 -3.50 10.02
N TYR A 427 -26.80 -2.63 9.88
CA TYR A 427 -27.66 -2.57 8.70
C TYR A 427 -27.56 -1.19 8.06
N PHE A 428 -27.52 -1.16 6.74
CA PHE A 428 -27.57 0.04 5.94
C PHE A 428 -28.62 -0.12 4.85
N GLU A 429 -29.52 0.85 4.74
CA GLU A 429 -30.56 0.87 3.72
C GLU A 429 -30.47 2.20 2.95
N ASN A 430 -30.30 2.12 1.64
CA ASN A 430 -30.27 3.31 0.79
C ASN A 430 -31.69 3.74 0.40
N GLU A 431 -31.99 5.02 0.57
CA GLU A 431 -33.26 5.61 0.13
C GLU A 431 -33.31 5.86 -1.37
N ASN A 432 -32.15 6.18 -1.96
CA ASN A 432 -31.99 6.48 -3.37
C ASN A 432 -31.09 5.42 -4.04
N PRO A 433 -31.37 5.04 -5.30
CA PRO A 433 -30.47 4.20 -6.08
C PRO A 433 -29.07 4.82 -6.20
N LEU A 434 -28.03 4.01 -6.01
CA LEU A 434 -26.63 4.42 -6.08
C LEU A 434 -25.89 3.69 -7.20
N THR A 435 -24.78 4.26 -7.64
CA THR A 435 -23.88 3.64 -8.63
C THR A 435 -22.96 2.57 -8.04
N GLY A 436 -22.92 2.49 -6.70
CA GLY A 436 -22.19 1.49 -5.94
C GLY A 436 -22.06 1.87 -4.48
N ILE A 437 -21.62 0.93 -3.65
CA ILE A 437 -21.46 1.12 -2.20
C ILE A 437 -20.05 0.77 -1.73
N SER A 438 -19.62 1.49 -0.69
CA SER A 438 -18.36 1.25 0.03
C SER A 438 -18.66 0.64 1.39
N LEU A 439 -17.74 -0.16 1.92
CA LEU A 439 -17.78 -0.63 3.29
C LEU A 439 -16.46 -0.29 3.99
N ILE A 440 -16.58 0.35 5.14
CA ILE A 440 -15.46 0.62 6.04
C ILE A 440 -15.77 0.00 7.38
N GLU A 441 -14.83 -0.77 7.96
CA GLU A 441 -14.90 -1.21 9.35
C GLU A 441 -13.63 -0.76 10.08
N GLY A 442 -13.77 -0.16 11.25
CA GLY A 442 -12.63 0.34 12.02
C GLY A 442 -13.03 0.89 13.39
N HIS A 443 -12.05 1.39 14.15
CA HIS A 443 -12.27 2.04 15.44
C HIS A 443 -12.71 3.50 15.29
N TYR A 444 -13.84 3.70 14.61
CA TYR A 444 -14.40 5.02 14.32
C TYR A 444 -15.25 5.57 15.46
N ILE A 445 -15.21 6.89 15.61
CA ILE A 445 -16.18 7.70 16.33
C ILE A 445 -16.89 8.59 15.31
N SER A 446 -18.07 9.10 15.63
CA SER A 446 -18.84 9.93 14.71
C SER A 446 -19.46 11.09 15.44
N ASP A 447 -19.31 12.29 14.88
CA ASP A 447 -20.09 13.45 15.26
C ASP A 447 -21.09 13.75 14.14
N THR A 448 -22.29 14.21 14.51
CA THR A 448 -23.37 14.51 13.57
C THR A 448 -23.89 15.92 13.83
N ILE A 449 -23.99 16.70 12.78
CA ILE A 449 -24.61 18.03 12.79
C ILE A 449 -25.69 18.02 11.73
N ARG A 450 -26.89 18.50 12.11
CA ARG A 450 -27.97 18.72 11.17
C ARG A 450 -27.98 20.18 10.75
N ALA A 451 -27.84 20.41 9.45
CA ALA A 451 -28.02 21.72 8.85
C ALA A 451 -29.12 21.61 7.80
N ASP A 452 -30.11 22.51 7.87
CA ASP A 452 -31.33 22.46 7.07
C ASP A 452 -32.08 21.11 7.20
N SER A 453 -32.11 20.31 6.13
CA SER A 453 -32.73 18.98 6.07
C SER A 453 -31.73 17.83 5.96
N ILE A 454 -30.42 18.11 5.99
CA ILE A 454 -29.36 17.14 5.72
C ILE A 454 -28.57 16.84 7.01
N ASP A 455 -28.37 15.56 7.29
CA ASP A 455 -27.47 15.11 8.36
C ASP A 455 -26.03 15.06 7.83
N PHE A 456 -25.16 15.91 8.36
CA PHE A 456 -23.72 15.90 8.09
C PHE A 456 -23.01 15.08 9.15
N ILE A 457 -22.32 14.02 8.72
CA ILE A 457 -21.69 13.06 9.62
C ILE A 457 -20.18 13.05 9.36
N ALA A 458 -19.39 13.35 10.39
CA ALA A 458 -17.95 13.23 10.34
C ALA A 458 -17.54 11.95 11.09
N HIS A 459 -17.06 10.95 10.35
CA HIS A 459 -16.47 9.74 10.91
C HIS A 459 -14.96 9.89 10.95
N TYR A 460 -14.38 9.86 12.14
CA TYR A 460 -12.94 9.99 12.36
C TYR A 460 -12.45 8.86 13.26
N TYR A 461 -11.17 8.52 13.11
CA TYR A 461 -10.57 7.47 13.90
C TYR A 461 -10.45 7.90 15.37
N ARG A 462 -10.63 6.96 16.31
CA ARG A 462 -10.55 7.27 17.75
C ARG A 462 -9.22 7.96 18.08
N GLY A 463 -9.30 9.18 18.63
CA GLY A 463 -8.14 10.02 18.98
C GLY A 463 -7.67 10.99 17.88
N HIS A 464 -8.40 11.06 16.76
CA HIS A 464 -8.18 12.04 15.68
C HIS A 464 -9.16 13.23 15.75
N ASP A 465 -9.60 13.58 16.96
CA ASP A 465 -10.52 14.67 17.26
C ASP A 465 -9.83 16.03 17.43
N TYR A 466 -8.64 16.21 16.86
CA TYR A 466 -7.84 17.44 16.97
C TYR A 466 -8.56 18.69 16.42
N PHE A 467 -9.52 18.51 15.51
CA PHE A 467 -10.31 19.60 14.92
C PHE A 467 -11.48 20.03 15.83
N ARG A 468 -11.79 19.27 16.88
CA ARG A 468 -12.98 19.48 17.71
C ARG A 468 -12.90 20.77 18.50
N ASP A 469 -11.71 21.12 19.01
CA ASP A 469 -11.50 22.35 19.76
C ASP A 469 -11.73 23.59 18.88
N ASP A 470 -11.20 23.58 17.65
CA ASP A 470 -11.41 24.66 16.67
C ASP A 470 -12.90 24.80 16.29
N LEU A 471 -13.62 23.69 16.11
CA LEU A 471 -15.06 23.72 15.82
C LEU A 471 -15.89 24.20 17.02
N ASN A 472 -15.48 23.88 18.24
CA ASN A 472 -16.16 24.34 19.46
C ASN A 472 -16.07 25.87 19.61
N GLU A 473 -14.98 26.50 19.16
CA GLU A 473 -14.86 27.97 19.15
C GLU A 473 -15.86 28.64 18.19
N LEU A 474 -16.24 27.95 17.12
CA LEU A 474 -17.23 28.43 16.15
C LEU A 474 -18.68 28.27 16.67
N GLY A 475 -18.95 27.27 17.50
CA GLY A 475 -20.27 27.02 18.09
C GLY A 475 -21.38 26.97 17.03
N ASP A 476 -22.43 27.77 17.21
CA ASP A 476 -23.60 27.80 16.31
C ASP A 476 -23.30 28.33 14.89
N THR A 477 -22.13 28.94 14.66
CA THR A 477 -21.76 29.43 13.31
C THR A 477 -21.41 28.31 12.33
N VAL A 478 -21.06 27.11 12.82
CA VAL A 478 -20.74 25.95 11.97
C VAL A 478 -21.93 25.58 11.07
N VAL A 479 -23.15 25.58 11.62
CA VAL A 479 -24.37 25.27 10.86
C VAL A 479 -24.56 26.27 9.73
N ASN A 480 -24.44 27.57 10.02
CA ASN A 480 -24.58 28.63 9.02
C ASN A 480 -23.50 28.55 7.94
N LEU A 481 -22.27 28.16 8.29
CA LEU A 481 -21.19 27.97 7.33
C LEU A 481 -21.47 26.80 6.39
N ILE A 482 -21.93 25.66 6.93
CA ILE A 482 -22.32 24.49 6.14
C ILE A 482 -23.46 24.85 5.18
N SER A 483 -24.54 25.46 5.68
CA SER A 483 -25.67 25.90 4.84
C SER A 483 -25.23 26.88 3.75
N GLY A 484 -24.32 27.81 4.08
CA GLY A 484 -23.75 28.74 3.10
C GLY A 484 -22.97 28.04 1.99
N ILE A 485 -22.09 27.09 2.34
CA ILE A 485 -21.32 26.28 1.38
C ILE A 485 -22.27 25.44 0.50
N MET A 486 -23.27 24.80 1.11
CA MET A 486 -24.25 23.99 0.37
C MET A 486 -25.05 24.86 -0.61
N THR A 487 -25.54 26.02 -0.17
CA THR A 487 -26.26 26.96 -1.04
C THR A 487 -25.39 27.39 -2.23
N GLU A 488 -24.11 27.65 -2.01
CA GLU A 488 -23.16 27.98 -3.08
C GLU A 488 -22.98 26.82 -4.06
N LEU A 489 -22.79 25.58 -3.57
CA LEU A 489 -22.68 24.39 -4.41
C LEU A 489 -23.95 24.16 -5.22
N GLU A 490 -25.12 24.19 -4.59
CA GLU A 490 -26.41 23.96 -5.22
C GLU A 490 -26.72 25.03 -6.28
N THR A 491 -26.37 26.28 -6.01
CA THR A 491 -26.47 27.38 -7.00
C THR A 491 -25.53 27.13 -8.18
N ASN A 492 -24.28 26.77 -7.93
CA ASN A 492 -23.28 26.53 -8.97
C ASN A 492 -23.64 25.35 -9.88
N PHE A 493 -24.19 24.27 -9.30
CA PHE A 493 -24.64 23.10 -10.06
C PHE A 493 -26.09 23.21 -10.55
N SER A 494 -26.82 24.26 -10.15
CA SER A 494 -28.25 24.46 -10.44
C SER A 494 -29.13 23.26 -10.06
N THR A 495 -28.79 22.59 -8.97
CA THR A 495 -29.51 21.43 -8.45
C THR A 495 -29.35 21.36 -6.92
N GLU A 496 -30.42 20.96 -6.23
CA GLU A 496 -30.36 20.67 -4.80
C GLU A 496 -29.60 19.37 -4.54
N TYR A 497 -29.01 19.25 -3.35
CA TYR A 497 -28.39 18.00 -2.93
C TYR A 497 -29.45 16.91 -2.73
N PRO A 498 -29.40 15.79 -3.47
CA PRO A 498 -30.54 14.87 -3.57
C PRO A 498 -30.63 13.83 -2.44
N TYR A 499 -29.73 13.88 -1.44
CA TYR A 499 -29.67 12.87 -0.38
C TYR A 499 -29.95 13.48 1.00
N GLU A 500 -30.48 12.67 1.91
CA GLU A 500 -30.79 13.11 3.28
C GLU A 500 -29.56 13.22 4.19
N ARG A 501 -28.40 12.72 3.75
CA ARG A 501 -27.19 12.67 4.56
C ARG A 501 -25.92 12.73 3.74
N LEU A 502 -24.92 13.43 4.28
CA LEU A 502 -23.58 13.50 3.74
C LEU A 502 -22.59 13.01 4.80
N SER A 503 -21.88 11.92 4.50
CA SER A 503 -20.88 11.34 5.40
C SER A 503 -19.47 11.59 4.90
N LEU A 504 -18.64 12.20 5.72
CA LEU A 504 -17.21 12.34 5.52
C LEU A 504 -16.51 11.29 6.39
N VAL A 505 -15.75 10.41 5.75
CA VAL A 505 -15.04 9.33 6.46
C VAL A 505 -13.55 9.54 6.32
N GLU A 506 -12.87 9.67 7.45
CA GLU A 506 -11.41 9.65 7.49
C GLU A 506 -10.91 8.27 7.06
N VAL A 507 -9.93 8.24 6.15
CA VAL A 507 -9.31 7.02 5.65
C VAL A 507 -7.78 7.09 5.77
N PRO A 508 -7.10 5.92 5.89
CA PRO A 508 -5.68 5.83 6.26
C PRO A 508 -4.65 6.50 5.36
#